data_AF-A0A538GJ34-F1
#
_entry.id   AF-A0A538GJ34-F1
#
_cell.length_a   1.000
_cell.length_b   1.000
_cell.length_c   1.000
_cell.angle_alpha   90.00
_cell.angle_beta   90.00
_cell.angle_gamma   90.00
#
_symmetry.space_group_name_H-M   'P 1'
#
loop_
_entity.id
_entity.type
_entity.pdbx_description
1 polymer ?
#
loop_
_entity_poly.entity_id
_entity_poly.type
_entity_poly.pdbx_seq_one_letter_code
_entity_poly.pdbx_strand_id
1 'polypeptide(L)'
;MRATLAFIEVLTQRPDELTDADAEVAYAAGVSREALRDAATVCSLFNMITRLADSLGWDVPDSDRSTARAPAMLEGGYSFASMRRR
;
A
#
# COMPACT_ATOMS: atom_id res chain seq x y z
N MET A 1 3.38 -6.55 14.84
CA MET A 1 2.58 -5.56 14.08
C MET A 1 2.98 -4.12 14.35
N ARG A 2 2.93 -3.60 15.60
CA ARG A 2 3.34 -2.20 15.91
C ARG A 2 4.74 -1.82 15.42
N ALA A 3 5.74 -2.68 15.63
CA ALA A 3 7.12 -2.40 15.20
C ALA A 3 7.24 -2.29 13.66
N THR A 4 6.55 -3.15 12.92
CA THR A 4 6.45 -3.06 11.44
C THR A 4 5.79 -1.75 11.01
N LEU A 5 4.72 -1.33 11.69
CA LEU A 5 4.03 -0.07 11.40
C LEU A 5 4.93 1.14 11.66
N ALA A 6 5.68 1.15 12.75
CA ALA A 6 6.63 2.22 13.05
C ALA A 6 7.73 2.34 11.98
N PHE A 7 8.27 1.21 11.50
CA PHE A 7 9.24 1.20 10.41
C PHE A 7 8.66 1.79 9.12
N ILE A 8 7.47 1.35 8.70
CA ILE A 8 6.87 1.86 7.44
C ILE A 8 6.34 3.29 7.57
N GLU A 9 6.05 3.78 8.78
CA GLU A 9 5.71 5.18 9.03
C GLU A 9 6.89 6.09 8.71
N VAL A 10 8.09 5.76 9.20
CA VAL A 10 9.33 6.46 8.86
C VAL A 10 9.56 6.43 7.35
N LEU A 11 9.47 5.24 6.73
CA LEU A 11 9.61 5.06 5.27
C LEU A 11 8.60 5.91 4.46
N THR A 12 7.42 6.17 5.01
CA THR A 12 6.35 6.94 4.34
C THR A 12 6.54 8.44 4.49
N GLN A 13 6.79 8.91 5.71
CA GLN A 13 6.77 10.34 6.03
C GLN A 13 8.15 11.01 5.91
N ARG A 14 9.22 10.27 6.22
CA ARG A 14 10.60 10.77 6.31
C ARG A 14 11.59 9.71 5.80
N PRO A 15 11.49 9.29 4.52
CA PRO A 15 12.33 8.24 3.97
C PRO A 15 13.84 8.55 4.05
N ASP A 16 14.23 9.83 4.00
CA ASP A 16 15.62 10.27 4.10
C ASP A 16 16.22 10.09 5.52
N GLU A 17 15.37 9.88 6.52
CA GLU A 17 15.76 9.61 7.91
C GLU A 17 15.71 8.12 8.28
N LEU A 18 15.36 7.25 7.33
CA LEU A 18 15.28 5.81 7.57
C LEU A 18 16.68 5.21 7.67
N THR A 19 16.93 4.43 8.73
CA THR A 19 18.23 3.83 9.00
C THR A 19 18.12 2.33 9.31
N ASP A 20 19.27 1.65 9.35
CA ASP A 20 19.35 0.25 9.76
C ASP A 20 18.82 0.04 11.19
N ALA A 21 18.95 1.04 12.08
CA ALA A 21 18.47 0.97 13.45
C ALA A 21 16.95 0.77 13.53
N ASP A 22 16.19 1.37 12.62
CA ASP A 22 14.74 1.22 12.54
C ASP A 22 14.35 -0.24 12.19
N ALA A 23 15.13 -0.87 11.29
CA ALA A 23 14.94 -2.27 10.93
C ALA A 23 15.31 -3.21 12.09
N GLU A 24 16.42 -2.94 12.79
CA GLU A 24 16.85 -3.73 13.95
C GLU A 24 15.84 -3.69 15.10
N VAL A 25 15.15 -2.56 15.33
CA VAL A 25 14.03 -2.48 16.29
C VAL A 25 12.90 -3.44 15.90
N ALA A 26 12.58 -3.55 14.61
CA ALA A 26 11.56 -4.49 14.14
C ALA A 26 12.02 -5.96 14.30
N TYR A 27 13.28 -6.26 14.00
CA TYR A 27 13.84 -7.59 14.18
C TYR A 27 13.88 -8.02 15.65
N ALA A 28 14.28 -7.12 16.56
CA ALA A 28 14.27 -7.36 18.00
C ALA A 28 12.85 -7.63 18.54
N ALA A 29 11.82 -7.08 17.88
CA ALA A 29 10.42 -7.36 18.18
C ALA A 29 9.89 -8.68 17.54
N GLY A 30 10.76 -9.48 16.92
CA GLY A 30 10.43 -10.78 16.33
C GLY A 30 9.91 -10.72 14.90
N VAL A 31 9.98 -9.57 14.22
CA VAL A 31 9.63 -9.48 12.80
C VAL A 31 10.74 -10.16 11.99
N SER A 32 10.39 -11.06 11.07
CA SER A 32 11.38 -11.68 10.19
C SER A 32 11.91 -10.69 9.15
N ARG A 33 13.12 -10.93 8.64
CA ARG A 33 13.68 -10.14 7.52
C ARG A 33 12.77 -10.13 6.30
N GLU A 34 12.18 -11.29 5.98
CA GLU A 34 11.24 -11.45 4.88
C GLU A 34 9.97 -10.62 5.10
N ALA A 35 9.34 -10.72 6.27
CA ALA A 35 8.13 -9.95 6.58
C ALA A 35 8.38 -8.43 6.56
N LEU A 36 9.53 -7.96 7.05
CA LEU A 36 9.87 -6.53 7.00
C LEU A 36 10.13 -6.06 5.57
N ARG A 37 10.79 -6.89 4.75
CA ARG A 37 11.01 -6.61 3.32
C ARG A 37 9.70 -6.53 2.56
N ASP A 38 8.78 -7.46 2.80
CA ASP A 38 7.46 -7.47 2.15
C ASP A 38 6.66 -6.23 2.54
N ALA A 39 6.66 -5.89 3.83
CA ALA A 39 6.03 -4.67 4.32
C ALA A 39 6.62 -3.40 3.68
N ALA A 40 7.95 -3.30 3.59
CA ALA A 40 8.64 -2.18 2.94
C ALA A 40 8.30 -2.09 1.44
N THR A 41 8.21 -3.24 0.77
CA THR A 41 7.86 -3.33 -0.65
C THR A 41 6.43 -2.85 -0.90
N VAL A 42 5.46 -3.36 -0.14
CA VAL A 42 4.06 -2.93 -0.23
C VAL A 42 3.91 -1.45 0.11
N CYS A 43 4.55 -0.97 1.18
CA CYS A 43 4.57 0.44 1.56
C CYS A 43 5.10 1.32 0.42
N SER A 44 6.20 0.92 -0.21
CA SER A 44 6.79 1.63 -1.35
C SER A 44 5.84 1.71 -2.55
N LEU A 45 5.09 0.64 -2.83
CA LEU A 45 4.07 0.63 -3.89
C LEU A 45 2.94 1.63 -3.59
N PHE A 46 2.42 1.65 -2.37
CA PHE A 46 1.39 2.62 -1.96
C PHE A 46 1.90 4.06 -2.00
N ASN A 47 3.14 4.28 -1.57
CA ASN A 47 3.82 5.56 -1.66
C ASN A 47 3.93 6.08 -3.09
N MET A 48 4.13 5.20 -4.07
CA MET A 48 4.13 5.55 -5.49
C MET A 48 2.71 5.78 -6.01
N ILE A 49 1.79 4.85 -5.75
CA ILE A 49 0.40 4.90 -6.24
C ILE A 49 -0.30 6.18 -5.77
N THR A 50 -0.17 6.51 -4.49
CA THR A 50 -0.83 7.69 -3.88
C THR A 50 -0.31 8.97 -4.53
N ARG A 51 1.01 9.12 -4.68
CA ARG A 51 1.61 10.30 -5.34
C ARG A 51 1.16 10.44 -6.80
N LEU A 52 1.06 9.33 -7.52
CA LEU A 52 0.57 9.34 -8.90
C LEU A 52 -0.92 9.71 -8.96
N ALA A 53 -1.74 9.16 -8.07
CA ALA A 53 -3.16 9.49 -7.99
C ALA A 53 -3.36 10.98 -7.69
N ASP A 54 -2.67 11.50 -6.68
CA ASP A 54 -2.72 12.92 -6.29
C ASP A 54 -2.25 13.83 -7.44
N SER A 55 -1.16 13.48 -8.11
CA SER A 55 -0.59 14.28 -9.20
C SER A 55 -1.46 14.29 -10.46
N LEU A 56 -2.26 13.23 -10.68
CA LEU A 56 -3.11 13.07 -11.86
C LEU A 56 -4.59 13.42 -11.58
N GLY A 57 -4.93 13.84 -10.36
CA GLY A 57 -6.30 14.16 -9.96
C GLY A 57 -7.22 12.94 -9.96
N TRP A 58 -6.68 11.75 -9.63
CA TRP A 58 -7.47 10.54 -9.47
C TRP A 58 -8.00 10.45 -8.04
N ASP A 59 -9.30 10.73 -7.90
CA ASP A 59 -9.99 10.56 -6.63
C ASP A 59 -10.43 9.10 -6.40
N VAL A 60 -10.46 8.71 -5.13
CA VAL A 60 -11.07 7.45 -4.71
C VAL A 60 -12.58 7.56 -4.96
N PRO A 61 -13.20 6.64 -5.72
CA PRO A 61 -14.64 6.66 -5.95
C PRO A 61 -15.40 6.51 -4.64
N ASP A 62 -16.56 7.17 -4.55
CA ASP A 62 -17.51 6.97 -3.44
C ASP A 62 -17.81 5.47 -3.20
N SER A 63 -18.10 5.11 -1.95
CA SER A 63 -18.38 3.72 -1.55
C SER A 63 -19.52 3.09 -2.35
N ASP A 64 -20.51 3.86 -2.78
CA ASP A 64 -21.63 3.36 -3.59
C ASP A 64 -21.16 2.92 -4.97
N ARG A 65 -20.26 3.70 -5.59
CA ARG A 65 -19.64 3.37 -6.89
C ARG A 65 -18.76 2.12 -6.78
N SER A 66 -18.00 2.00 -5.69
CA SER A 66 -17.15 0.84 -5.44
C SER A 66 -18.00 -0.42 -5.24
N THR A 67 -19.09 -0.32 -4.48
CA THR A 67 -20.03 -1.42 -4.22
C THR A 67 -20.74 -1.87 -5.51
N ALA A 68 -21.19 -0.92 -6.34
CA ALA A 68 -21.82 -1.23 -7.62
C ALA A 68 -20.89 -1.99 -8.59
N ARG A 69 -19.57 -1.73 -8.53
CA ARG A 69 -18.57 -2.43 -9.37
C ARG A 69 -18.11 -3.77 -8.83
N ALA A 70 -18.32 -4.07 -7.54
CA ALA A 70 -17.81 -5.28 -6.91
C ALA A 70 -18.24 -6.59 -7.61
N PRO A 71 -19.52 -6.78 -8.02
CA PRO A 71 -19.93 -8.01 -8.71
C PRO A 71 -19.20 -8.23 -10.04
N ALA A 72 -19.02 -7.16 -10.83
CA ALA A 72 -18.32 -7.24 -12.12
C ALA A 72 -16.82 -7.55 -11.95
N MET A 73 -16.19 -7.06 -10.88
CA MET A 73 -14.81 -7.38 -10.54
C MET A 73 -14.65 -8.81 -10.01
N LEU A 74 -15.64 -9.33 -9.26
CA LEU A 74 -15.64 -10.72 -8.80
C LEU A 74 -15.75 -11.71 -9.96
N GLU A 75 -16.62 -11.43 -10.94
CA GLU A 75 -16.82 -12.30 -12.10
C GLU A 75 -15.68 -12.19 -13.13
N GLY A 76 -15.23 -10.96 -13.43
CA GLY A 76 -14.29 -10.69 -14.52
C GLY A 76 -12.85 -10.39 -14.10
N GLY A 77 -12.54 -10.50 -12.80
CA GLY A 77 -11.23 -10.18 -12.23
C GLY A 77 -10.78 -8.75 -12.51
N TYR A 78 -9.46 -8.57 -12.68
CA TYR A 78 -8.84 -7.29 -13.06
C TYR A 78 -8.69 -7.14 -14.59
N SER A 79 -9.58 -7.72 -15.38
CA SER A 79 -9.55 -7.53 -16.84
C SER A 79 -9.96 -6.10 -17.21
N PHE A 80 -9.44 -5.57 -18.33
CA PHE A 80 -9.89 -4.27 -18.85
C PHE A 80 -11.40 -4.25 -19.14
N ALA A 81 -11.98 -5.39 -19.49
CA ALA A 81 -13.40 -5.54 -19.73
C ALA A 81 -14.25 -5.40 -18.45
N SER A 82 -13.79 -5.96 -17.32
CA SER A 82 -14.48 -5.82 -16.03
C SER A 82 -14.36 -4.41 -15.45
N MET A 83 -13.27 -3.69 -15.75
CA MET A 83 -13.08 -2.31 -15.29
C MET A 83 -13.92 -1.25 -16.04
N ARG A 84 -14.42 -1.56 -17.25
CA ARG A 84 -15.07 -0.58 -18.15
C ARG A 84 -16.58 -0.71 -18.26
N ARG A 85 -17.23 -1.69 -17.60
CA ARG A 85 -18.70 -1.76 -17.58
C ARG A 85 -19.24 -0.55 -16.83
N ARG A 86 -19.92 0.32 -17.57
CA ARG A 86 -20.62 1.50 -17.09
C ARG A 86 -21.97 1.13 -16.50
#